data_AF-A0A1J9RBA1-F1
#
_entry.id   AF-A0A1J9RBA1-F1
#
_cell.length_a   1.000
_cell.length_b   1.000
_cell.length_c   1.000
_cell.angle_alpha   90.00
_cell.angle_beta   90.00
_cell.angle_gamma   90.00
#
_symmetry.space_group_name_H-M   'P 1'
#
loop_
_entity.id
_entity.type
_entity.pdbx_description
1 polymer ?
#
loop_
_entity_poly.entity_id
_entity_poly.type
_entity_poly.pdbx_seq_one_letter_code
_entity_poly.pdbx_strand_id
1 'polypeptide(L)'
;MPAFTPIEASELTFNPEEDVVASGVAPKSVTSYCDDGPALPLAREPALRSGRTLNVDTMPNLEALLLYTRGEIMEMPCAHCGNDQGPFPHCVVLTGHANGVCAGCRYNASGSRCSFHDNNLFDPSGRPPSSMSASAASTPTKARKGKNIDSMSAAGPSQDDMLSDDDAVEVIRLMAENAKLKDENRALQAKLDNMRGLLRAALGYMEA
;
A
#
# COMPACT_ATOMS: atom_id res chain seq x y z
N MET A 1 18.65 -33.59 40.73
CA MET A 1 19.03 -32.17 40.70
C MET A 1 19.54 -31.85 39.30
N PRO A 2 19.12 -30.74 38.67
CA PRO A 2 19.50 -30.40 37.30
C PRO A 2 20.80 -29.59 37.25
N ALA A 3 21.52 -29.68 36.13
CA ALA A 3 22.52 -28.72 35.72
C ALA A 3 22.25 -28.33 34.26
N PHE A 4 21.62 -27.17 34.06
CA PHE A 4 21.50 -26.55 32.75
C PHE A 4 22.82 -25.84 32.43
N THR A 5 23.40 -26.12 31.26
CA THR A 5 24.40 -25.24 30.63
C THR A 5 23.67 -24.30 29.67
N PRO A 6 23.96 -22.98 29.68
CA PRO A 6 23.35 -22.05 28.75
C PRO A 6 23.91 -22.24 27.34
N ILE A 7 23.04 -22.13 26.32
CA ILE A 7 23.46 -21.93 24.93
C ILE A 7 23.45 -20.42 24.70
N GLU A 8 24.57 -19.86 24.24
CA GLU A 8 24.73 -18.43 24.01
C GLU A 8 23.94 -17.97 22.77
N ALA A 9 23.44 -16.73 22.82
CA ALA A 9 22.64 -16.12 21.76
C ALA A 9 23.52 -15.54 20.65
N SER A 10 24.07 -16.43 19.82
CA SER A 10 24.75 -16.14 18.55
C SER A 10 24.73 -17.44 17.74
N GLU A 11 24.27 -17.51 16.49
CA GLU A 11 24.11 -16.47 15.47
C GLU A 11 22.76 -16.62 14.74
N LEU A 12 21.94 -15.57 14.71
CA LEU A 12 20.79 -15.45 13.80
C LEU A 12 21.15 -14.47 12.68
N THR A 13 22.09 -14.86 11.83
CA THR A 13 22.36 -14.15 10.57
C THR A 13 21.26 -14.49 9.57
N PHE A 14 20.29 -13.58 9.46
CA PHE A 14 19.29 -13.58 8.40
C PHE A 14 19.98 -13.42 7.05
N ASN A 15 20.02 -14.48 6.23
CA ASN A 15 20.55 -14.44 4.88
C ASN A 15 19.41 -14.06 3.92
N PRO A 16 19.40 -12.85 3.33
CA PRO A 16 18.25 -12.33 2.58
C PRO A 16 18.10 -12.93 1.16
N GLU A 17 18.99 -13.82 0.72
CA GLU A 17 19.09 -14.24 -0.68
C GLU A 17 18.35 -15.55 -1.03
N GLU A 18 18.00 -16.40 -0.06
CA GLU A 18 17.40 -17.73 -0.36
C GLU A 18 15.86 -17.78 -0.29
N ASP A 19 15.20 -16.99 0.56
CA ASP A 19 13.73 -17.05 0.77
C ASP A 19 12.87 -16.26 -0.26
N VAL A 20 13.49 -15.66 -1.28
CA VAL A 20 12.77 -14.86 -2.30
C VAL A 20 11.93 -15.71 -3.27
N VAL A 21 12.07 -17.04 -3.26
CA VAL A 21 11.53 -17.95 -4.29
C VAL A 21 10.35 -18.80 -3.78
N ALA A 22 9.33 -18.16 -3.19
CA ALA A 22 8.17 -18.88 -2.64
C ALA A 22 6.76 -18.32 -2.97
N SER A 23 6.58 -17.51 -4.03
CA SER A 23 5.35 -17.44 -4.84
C SER A 23 5.45 -16.45 -6.01
N GLY A 24 5.36 -16.97 -7.24
CA GLY A 24 5.58 -16.22 -8.49
C GLY A 24 4.44 -15.30 -8.94
N VAL A 25 3.78 -14.56 -8.04
CA VAL A 25 2.82 -13.50 -8.40
C VAL A 25 2.99 -12.31 -7.45
N ALA A 26 3.58 -11.21 -7.93
CA ALA A 26 3.72 -9.98 -7.15
C ALA A 26 2.32 -9.35 -6.87
N PRO A 27 2.03 -8.90 -5.64
CA PRO A 27 0.73 -8.31 -5.31
C PRO A 27 0.54 -6.95 -5.98
N LYS A 28 -0.48 -6.83 -6.85
CA LYS A 28 -0.70 -5.63 -7.68
C LYS A 28 -1.35 -4.46 -6.95
N SER A 29 -1.97 -4.68 -5.79
CA SER A 29 -2.49 -3.63 -4.91
C SER A 29 -1.81 -3.69 -3.55
N VAL A 30 -1.64 -2.54 -2.90
CA VAL A 30 -1.03 -2.45 -1.56
C VAL A 30 -2.03 -2.93 -0.49
N THR A 31 -3.31 -3.05 -0.86
CA THR A 31 -4.40 -3.52 0.00
C THR A 31 -4.52 -5.03 0.12
N SER A 32 -3.91 -5.83 -0.76
CA SER A 32 -3.91 -7.30 -0.63
C SER A 32 -3.14 -7.80 0.60
N TYR A 33 -2.38 -6.92 1.26
CA TYR A 33 -1.77 -7.17 2.57
C TYR A 33 -2.77 -7.26 3.72
N CYS A 34 -4.05 -6.95 3.51
CA CYS A 34 -5.07 -7.09 4.55
C CYS A 34 -5.56 -8.54 4.73
N ASP A 35 -5.36 -9.41 3.74
CA ASP A 35 -6.08 -10.69 3.69
C ASP A 35 -5.21 -11.93 4.05
N ASP A 36 -4.00 -12.13 3.49
CA ASP A 36 -3.29 -13.43 3.60
C ASP A 36 -1.74 -13.40 3.81
N GLY A 37 -1.14 -12.28 4.24
CA GLY A 37 0.31 -12.17 4.42
C GLY A 37 0.79 -11.74 5.81
N PRO A 38 2.04 -12.05 6.23
CA PRO A 38 2.63 -11.42 7.40
C PRO A 38 2.69 -9.91 7.15
N ALA A 39 1.90 -9.14 7.93
CA ALA A 39 1.76 -7.71 7.74
C ALA A 39 3.13 -7.04 7.79
N LEU A 40 3.55 -6.44 6.66
CA LEU A 40 4.82 -5.72 6.58
C LEU A 40 4.91 -4.73 7.76
N PRO A 41 6.05 -4.71 8.50
CA PRO A 41 6.18 -3.93 9.71
C PRO A 41 6.06 -2.43 9.42
N LEU A 42 5.65 -1.67 10.43
CA LEU A 42 5.61 -0.21 10.36
C LEU A 42 7.05 0.33 10.37
N ALA A 43 7.58 0.68 9.21
CA ALA A 43 8.94 1.20 9.05
C ALA A 43 9.06 2.67 9.50
N ARG A 44 7.96 3.44 9.46
CA ARG A 44 7.91 4.83 9.97
C ARG A 44 6.50 5.32 10.28
N GLU A 45 6.44 6.32 11.15
CA GLU A 45 5.23 7.10 11.41
C GLU A 45 4.80 7.91 10.17
N PRO A 46 3.49 8.14 9.98
CA PRO A 46 2.99 8.96 8.88
C PRO A 46 3.30 10.44 9.10
N ALA A 47 4.03 11.06 8.17
CA ALA A 47 4.39 12.47 8.22
C ALA A 47 4.00 13.18 6.93
N LEU A 48 3.35 14.34 7.04
CA LEU A 48 2.95 15.16 5.90
C LEU A 48 3.73 16.48 5.89
N ARG A 49 3.88 17.06 4.70
CA ARG A 49 4.42 18.43 4.53
C ARG A 49 3.47 19.46 5.17
N SER A 50 4.04 20.56 5.63
CA SER A 50 3.29 21.67 6.23
C SER A 50 2.13 22.14 5.35
N GLY A 51 0.91 22.18 5.89
CA GLY A 51 -0.29 22.61 5.17
C GLY A 51 -0.87 21.57 4.20
N ARG A 52 -0.38 20.32 4.19
CA ARG A 52 -0.99 19.20 3.46
C ARG A 52 -1.86 18.36 4.38
N THR A 53 -2.99 17.89 3.87
CA THR A 53 -3.86 16.88 4.49
C THR A 53 -3.96 15.67 3.57
N LEU A 54 -4.25 14.50 4.14
CA LEU A 54 -4.41 13.25 3.41
C LEU A 54 -5.80 12.69 3.72
N ASN A 55 -6.71 12.72 2.74
CA ASN A 55 -8.00 12.02 2.84
C ASN A 55 -7.73 10.52 2.62
N VAL A 56 -7.85 9.73 3.70
CA VAL A 56 -7.62 8.28 3.71
C VAL A 56 -8.85 7.45 3.31
N ASP A 57 -10.01 8.08 3.13
CA ASP A 57 -11.27 7.43 2.72
C ASP A 57 -11.19 6.96 1.26
N THR A 58 -10.28 7.55 0.48
CA THR A 58 -10.02 7.16 -0.92
C THR A 58 -8.90 6.11 -1.01
N MET A 59 -9.18 5.00 -1.70
CA MET A 59 -8.24 3.88 -1.85
C MET A 59 -6.83 4.28 -2.34
N PRO A 60 -6.63 5.16 -3.33
CA PRO A 60 -5.29 5.56 -3.76
C PRO A 60 -4.49 6.30 -2.67
N ASN A 61 -5.17 7.02 -1.78
CA ASN A 61 -4.54 7.77 -0.69
C ASN A 61 -4.28 6.89 0.53
N LEU A 62 -5.17 5.92 0.80
CA LEU A 62 -4.90 4.84 1.74
C LEU A 62 -3.66 4.04 1.29
N GLU A 63 -3.61 3.59 0.03
CA GLU A 63 -2.42 2.93 -0.50
C GLU A 63 -1.17 3.81 -0.44
N ALA A 64 -1.28 5.11 -0.74
CA ALA A 64 -0.18 6.05 -0.60
C ALA A 64 0.33 6.13 0.85
N LEU A 65 -0.57 6.11 1.85
CA LEU A 65 -0.22 6.04 3.27
C LEU A 65 0.48 4.72 3.62
N LEU A 66 -0.07 3.59 3.17
CA LEU A 66 0.48 2.25 3.42
C LEU A 66 1.86 2.06 2.76
N LEU A 67 2.10 2.64 1.58
CA LEU A 67 3.42 2.72 0.96
C LEU A 67 4.36 3.58 1.80
N TYR A 68 3.93 4.78 2.23
CA TYR A 68 4.78 5.70 2.99
C TYR A 68 5.25 5.11 4.32
N THR A 69 4.37 4.43 5.05
CA THR A 69 4.69 3.89 6.38
C THR A 69 5.47 2.59 6.35
N ARG A 70 5.53 1.87 5.22
CA ARG A 70 6.16 0.54 5.12
C ARG A 70 7.30 0.38 4.10
N GLY A 71 7.37 1.23 3.07
CA GLY A 71 8.42 1.14 2.05
C GLY A 71 9.78 1.64 2.53
N GLU A 72 10.71 1.85 1.60
CA GLU A 72 12.04 2.40 1.82
C GLU A 72 12.12 3.85 1.35
N ILE A 73 12.88 4.69 2.06
CA ILE A 73 13.11 6.09 1.66
C ILE A 73 14.13 6.10 0.53
N MET A 74 13.77 6.68 -0.61
CA MET A 74 14.67 6.89 -1.74
C MET A 74 15.63 8.05 -1.45
N GLU A 75 16.93 7.85 -1.72
CA GLU A 75 17.98 8.86 -1.54
C GLU A 75 17.70 10.16 -2.32
N MET A 76 17.26 10.02 -3.57
CA MET A 76 16.80 11.15 -4.39
C MET A 76 15.27 11.16 -4.52
N PRO A 77 14.62 12.34 -4.50
CA PRO A 77 13.20 12.44 -4.82
C PRO A 77 12.94 12.18 -6.31
N CYS A 78 11.78 11.63 -6.64
CA CYS A 78 11.33 11.51 -8.03
C CYS A 78 11.08 12.90 -8.64
N ALA A 79 11.14 13.01 -9.98
CA ALA A 79 10.99 14.29 -10.67
C ALA A 79 9.70 15.05 -10.34
N HIS A 80 8.61 14.35 -10.00
CA HIS A 80 7.35 14.98 -9.59
C HIS A 80 7.37 15.48 -8.15
N CYS A 81 7.85 14.67 -7.20
CA CYS A 81 7.89 15.03 -5.78
C CYS A 81 9.02 15.99 -5.41
N GLY A 82 10.09 16.07 -6.22
CA GLY A 82 11.12 17.12 -6.11
C GLY A 82 10.60 18.52 -6.46
N ASN A 83 9.40 18.62 -7.05
CA ASN A 83 8.65 19.86 -7.25
C ASN A 83 7.50 20.03 -6.22
N ASP A 84 7.62 19.39 -5.05
CA ASP A 84 6.71 19.50 -3.90
C ASP A 84 5.23 19.17 -4.15
N GLN A 85 4.98 18.38 -5.19
CA GLN A 85 3.64 17.96 -5.62
C GLN A 85 3.04 16.84 -4.76
N GLY A 86 3.89 16.03 -4.11
CA GLY A 86 3.45 14.96 -3.20
C GLY A 86 3.13 15.49 -1.79
N PRO A 87 2.25 14.82 -1.02
CA PRO A 87 1.89 15.25 0.33
C PRO A 87 2.97 14.89 1.39
N PHE A 88 3.80 13.88 1.12
CA PHE A 88 4.85 13.39 2.02
C PHE A 88 6.19 14.13 1.86
N PRO A 89 7.02 14.22 2.92
CA PRO A 89 8.32 14.92 2.85
C PRO A 89 9.34 14.20 1.97
N HIS A 90 9.33 12.87 1.95
CA HIS A 90 10.28 12.04 1.21
C HIS A 90 9.57 11.14 0.18
N CYS A 91 10.28 10.75 -0.88
CA CYS A 91 9.82 9.66 -1.73
C CYS A 91 10.07 8.33 -1.02
N VAL A 92 9.00 7.58 -0.79
CA VAL A 92 9.05 6.22 -0.26
C VAL A 92 8.52 5.26 -1.33
N VAL A 93 9.23 4.17 -1.61
CA VAL A 93 8.83 3.12 -2.56
C VAL A 93 8.73 1.79 -1.81
N LEU A 94 7.76 0.95 -2.14
CA LEU A 94 7.70 -0.43 -1.67
C LEU A 94 7.92 -1.36 -2.86
N THR A 95 9.05 -2.08 -2.86
CA THR A 95 9.45 -2.96 -3.96
C THR A 95 8.36 -4.00 -4.28
N GLY A 96 8.13 -4.26 -5.57
CA GLY A 96 7.10 -5.18 -6.05
C GLY A 96 5.66 -4.65 -6.01
N HIS A 97 5.43 -3.42 -5.53
CA HIS A 97 4.09 -2.87 -5.32
C HIS A 97 3.84 -1.57 -6.10
N ALA A 98 2.56 -1.30 -6.37
CA ALA A 98 2.08 -0.06 -6.99
C ALA A 98 2.80 0.34 -8.31
N ASN A 99 3.34 -0.64 -9.05
CA ASN A 99 4.14 -0.45 -10.27
C ASN A 99 5.40 0.42 -10.05
N GLY A 100 6.08 0.27 -8.90
CA GLY A 100 7.32 0.98 -8.57
C GLY A 100 7.17 2.45 -8.20
N VAL A 101 5.95 3.00 -8.23
CA VAL A 101 5.73 4.44 -7.95
C VAL A 101 5.91 4.74 -6.47
N CYS A 102 6.48 5.91 -6.17
CA CYS A 102 6.58 6.35 -4.77
C CYS A 102 5.21 6.74 -4.20
N ALA A 103 5.07 6.61 -2.88
CA ALA A 103 3.90 7.01 -2.09
C ALA A 103 3.36 8.41 -2.48
N GLY A 104 4.26 9.39 -2.64
CA GLY A 104 3.91 10.77 -3.02
C GLY A 104 3.31 10.91 -4.42
N CYS A 105 3.57 9.96 -5.32
CA CYS A 105 2.91 9.88 -6.63
C CYS A 105 1.71 8.94 -6.65
N ARG A 106 1.62 7.95 -5.74
CA ARG A 106 0.40 7.12 -5.63
C ARG A 106 -0.81 7.93 -5.18
N TYR A 107 -0.57 8.94 -4.34
CA TYR A 107 -1.55 9.96 -3.93
C TYR A 107 -2.35 10.52 -5.12
N ASN A 108 -3.67 10.65 -4.94
CA ASN A 108 -4.63 11.07 -5.98
C ASN A 108 -4.43 10.34 -7.33
N ALA A 109 -4.07 9.05 -7.28
CA ALA A 109 -3.81 8.18 -8.43
C ALA A 109 -2.79 8.74 -9.46
N SER A 110 -1.90 9.65 -9.06
CA SER A 110 -0.96 10.36 -9.95
C SER A 110 0.30 9.55 -10.33
N GLY A 111 0.23 8.22 -10.26
CA GLY A 111 1.39 7.32 -10.33
C GLY A 111 2.17 7.43 -11.64
N SER A 112 1.49 7.66 -12.76
CA SER A 112 2.08 7.85 -14.10
C SER A 112 3.05 9.03 -14.21
N ARG A 113 3.04 9.96 -13.25
CA ARG A 113 3.97 11.10 -13.17
C ARG A 113 5.27 10.77 -12.43
N CYS A 114 5.37 9.58 -11.83
CA CYS A 114 6.53 9.16 -11.05
C CYS A 114 7.68 8.72 -11.98
N SER A 115 8.87 9.30 -11.80
CA SER A 115 10.07 8.85 -12.52
C SER A 115 10.56 7.46 -12.09
N PHE A 116 10.01 6.87 -11.01
CA PHE A 116 10.29 5.50 -10.57
C PHE A 116 9.28 4.46 -11.07
N HIS A 117 8.23 4.88 -11.77
CA HIS A 117 7.24 3.94 -12.31
C HIS A 117 7.94 2.91 -13.21
N ASP A 118 7.61 1.62 -13.09
CA ASP A 118 8.27 0.53 -13.81
C ASP A 118 8.38 0.73 -15.34
N ASN A 119 7.38 1.38 -15.95
CA ASN A 119 7.35 1.76 -17.36
C ASN A 119 8.51 2.71 -17.78
N ASN A 120 9.13 3.41 -16.82
CA ASN A 120 10.29 4.29 -17.01
C ASN A 120 11.62 3.58 -16.69
N LEU A 121 11.59 2.38 -16.11
CA LEU A 121 12.78 1.59 -15.74
C LEU A 121 13.20 0.58 -16.82
N PHE A 122 12.37 0.38 -17.85
CA PHE A 122 12.68 -0.49 -18.99
C PHE A 122 13.45 0.25 -20.10
N ASP A 123 14.75 0.48 -19.88
CA ASP A 123 15.76 0.47 -20.95
C ASP A 123 16.97 -0.38 -20.53
N PRO A 124 17.07 -1.65 -20.99
CA PRO A 124 18.18 -2.54 -20.65
C PRO A 124 19.52 -2.11 -21.29
N SER A 125 19.57 -1.02 -22.07
CA SER A 125 20.81 -0.47 -22.64
C SER A 125 21.55 0.53 -21.73
N GLY A 126 21.04 0.79 -20.51
CA GLY A 126 21.76 1.58 -19.50
C GLY A 126 21.94 3.05 -19.85
N ARG A 127 21.12 3.58 -20.77
CA ARG A 127 21.14 5.00 -21.12
C ARG A 127 20.47 5.81 -20.02
N PRO A 128 21.07 6.92 -19.53
CA PRO A 128 20.41 7.74 -18.54
C PRO A 128 19.07 8.27 -19.09
N PRO A 129 18.01 8.37 -18.27
CA PRO A 129 16.75 8.96 -18.71
C PRO A 129 17.03 10.38 -19.19
N SER A 130 16.68 10.67 -20.45
CA SER A 130 17.04 11.90 -21.16
C SER A 130 16.69 13.15 -20.36
N SER A 131 17.67 13.67 -19.62
CA SER A 131 17.52 14.90 -18.85
C SER A 131 17.52 16.10 -19.79
N MET A 132 16.58 17.01 -19.54
CA MET A 132 16.52 18.37 -20.07
C MET A 132 16.15 18.55 -21.55
N SER A 133 14.96 19.13 -21.73
CA SER A 133 14.86 20.34 -22.53
C SER A 133 13.99 21.36 -21.81
N ALA A 134 14.65 22.24 -21.06
CA ALA A 134 14.08 23.52 -20.67
C ALA A 134 14.50 24.57 -21.69
N SER A 135 13.58 25.07 -22.51
CA SER A 135 13.61 26.44 -23.02
C SER A 135 12.31 26.87 -23.70
N ALA A 136 11.76 27.92 -23.11
CA ALA A 136 10.77 28.90 -23.57
C ALA A 136 10.26 28.90 -25.02
N ALA A 137 8.92 29.03 -25.09
CA ALA A 137 8.18 30.01 -25.90
C ALA A 137 8.37 30.06 -27.44
N SER A 138 7.38 29.54 -28.15
CA SER A 138 6.88 30.12 -29.42
C SER A 138 5.42 29.69 -29.67
N THR A 139 4.49 30.63 -29.51
CA THR A 139 3.16 30.60 -30.15
C THR A 139 3.23 31.47 -31.44
N PRO A 140 2.25 31.51 -32.36
CA PRO A 140 0.96 30.79 -32.43
C PRO A 140 0.59 30.20 -33.83
N THR A 141 -0.60 29.59 -33.93
CA THR A 141 -1.43 29.33 -35.13
C THR A 141 -0.99 28.28 -36.19
N LYS A 142 -1.84 27.26 -36.42
CA LYS A 142 -2.86 27.26 -37.51
C LYS A 142 -3.79 26.04 -37.45
N ALA A 143 -4.96 26.15 -38.10
CA ALA A 143 -6.06 25.19 -38.01
C ALA A 143 -6.13 24.17 -39.17
N ARG A 144 -6.72 23.00 -38.89
CA ARG A 144 -7.47 22.07 -39.79
C ARG A 144 -8.05 20.96 -38.86
N LYS A 145 -9.35 20.65 -38.74
CA LYS A 145 -10.51 20.45 -39.65
C LYS A 145 -10.67 18.97 -40.08
N GLY A 146 -11.82 18.37 -39.73
CA GLY A 146 -12.22 16.96 -39.89
C GLY A 146 -12.24 16.28 -38.51
N LYS A 147 -13.35 15.84 -37.89
CA LYS A 147 -14.71 15.39 -38.29
C LYS A 147 -14.75 14.01 -38.97
N ASN A 148 -15.59 13.12 -38.40
CA ASN A 148 -15.90 11.72 -38.78
C ASN A 148 -14.73 10.73 -38.56
N ILE A 149 -14.89 9.49 -38.09
CA ILE A 149 -16.03 8.66 -37.60
C ILE A 149 -15.57 7.86 -36.34
N ASP A 150 -16.36 7.14 -35.54
CA ASP A 150 -17.83 6.90 -35.50
C ASP A 150 -18.32 6.65 -34.03
N SER A 151 -19.58 6.24 -33.87
CA SER A 151 -20.23 5.90 -32.60
C SER A 151 -20.05 4.44 -32.18
N MET A 152 -19.69 4.17 -30.92
CA MET A 152 -19.98 2.90 -30.24
C MET A 152 -20.47 3.24 -28.83
N SER A 153 -21.68 2.79 -28.48
CA SER A 153 -22.29 3.11 -27.19
C SER A 153 -21.72 2.25 -26.06
N ALA A 154 -21.35 2.89 -24.96
CA ALA A 154 -21.36 2.28 -23.64
C ALA A 154 -22.02 3.31 -22.71
N ALA A 155 -23.22 2.98 -22.20
CA ALA A 155 -23.91 3.83 -21.24
C ALA A 155 -23.10 3.87 -19.93
N GLY A 156 -22.44 4.99 -19.66
CA GLY A 156 -21.91 5.27 -18.34
C GLY A 156 -23.09 5.45 -17.36
N PRO A 157 -23.03 4.91 -16.13
CA PRO A 157 -24.03 5.21 -15.13
C PRO A 157 -24.04 6.72 -14.83
N SER A 158 -25.24 7.25 -14.64
CA SER A 158 -25.50 8.67 -14.38
C SER A 158 -24.88 9.13 -13.07
N GLN A 159 -24.60 10.43 -12.98
CA GLN A 159 -24.10 11.11 -11.79
C GLN A 159 -25.23 11.30 -10.76
N ASP A 160 -25.72 10.22 -10.15
CA ASP A 160 -26.78 10.27 -9.13
C ASP A 160 -26.53 9.24 -8.00
N ASP A 161 -25.41 9.38 -7.29
CA ASP A 161 -25.15 8.69 -6.00
C ASP A 161 -24.27 9.61 -5.12
N MET A 162 -24.83 10.75 -4.71
CA MET A 162 -24.32 11.43 -3.52
C MET A 162 -24.77 10.58 -2.32
N LEU A 163 -23.84 9.94 -1.61
CA LEU A 163 -24.14 9.41 -0.28
C LEU A 163 -24.71 10.56 0.55
N SER A 164 -25.87 10.34 1.17
CA SER A 164 -26.46 11.33 2.07
C SER A 164 -25.54 11.50 3.28
N ASP A 165 -25.56 12.68 3.91
CA ASP A 165 -24.88 12.88 5.20
C ASP A 165 -25.41 11.87 6.25
N ASP A 166 -26.66 11.42 6.11
CA ASP A 166 -27.26 10.33 6.92
C ASP A 166 -26.57 8.97 6.69
N ASP A 167 -26.18 8.63 5.45
CA ASP A 167 -25.53 7.35 5.13
C ASP A 167 -24.12 7.29 5.75
N ALA A 168 -23.41 8.41 5.77
CA ALA A 168 -22.10 8.51 6.41
C ALA A 168 -22.18 8.29 7.94
N VAL A 169 -23.23 8.78 8.59
CA VAL A 169 -23.48 8.54 10.03
C VAL A 169 -23.76 7.05 10.28
N GLU A 170 -24.53 6.40 9.42
CA GLU A 170 -24.80 4.96 9.56
C GLU A 170 -23.56 4.11 9.31
N VAL A 171 -22.71 4.46 8.35
CA VAL A 171 -21.39 3.78 8.16
C VAL A 171 -20.52 3.90 9.42
N ILE A 172 -20.46 5.08 10.06
CA ILE A 172 -19.71 5.28 11.31
C ILE A 172 -20.29 4.42 12.45
N ARG A 173 -21.62 4.37 12.57
CA ARG A 173 -22.32 3.53 13.54
C ARG A 173 -21.98 2.04 13.32
N LEU A 174 -22.09 1.57 12.08
CA LEU A 174 -21.76 0.19 11.69
C LEU A 174 -20.28 -0.13 11.92
N MET A 175 -19.36 0.81 11.73
CA MET A 175 -17.94 0.62 12.07
C MET A 175 -17.72 0.44 13.58
N ALA A 176 -18.41 1.22 14.43
CA ALA A 176 -18.35 1.06 15.88
C ALA A 176 -18.96 -0.27 16.34
N GLU A 177 -20.08 -0.70 15.74
CA GLU A 177 -20.70 -2.01 16.03
C GLU A 177 -19.81 -3.17 15.58
N ASN A 178 -19.18 -3.06 14.40
CA ASN A 178 -18.18 -4.03 13.93
C ASN A 178 -16.94 -4.11 14.84
N ALA A 179 -16.50 -3.00 15.45
CA ALA A 179 -15.41 -3.04 16.43
C ALA A 179 -15.81 -3.85 17.68
N LYS A 180 -17.01 -3.59 18.23
CA LYS A 180 -17.56 -4.36 19.36
C LYS A 180 -17.69 -5.86 19.04
N LEU A 181 -18.21 -6.19 17.86
CA LEU A 181 -18.34 -7.58 17.40
C LEU A 181 -16.97 -8.26 17.21
N LYS A 182 -15.92 -7.52 16.82
CA LYS A 182 -14.54 -8.06 16.75
C LYS A 182 -13.97 -8.38 18.12
N ASP A 183 -14.25 -7.56 19.14
CA ASP A 183 -13.83 -7.83 20.51
C ASP A 183 -14.60 -9.01 21.14
N GLU A 184 -15.91 -9.11 20.89
CA GLU A 184 -16.74 -10.26 21.30
C GLU A 184 -16.25 -11.56 20.64
N ASN A 185 -15.94 -11.55 19.34
CA ASN A 185 -15.35 -12.69 18.64
C ASN A 185 -13.98 -13.08 19.22
N ARG A 186 -13.12 -12.12 19.56
CA ARG A 186 -11.83 -12.40 20.23
C ARG A 186 -12.04 -13.06 21.60
N ALA A 187 -13.01 -12.60 22.38
CA ALA A 187 -13.34 -13.19 23.68
C ALA A 187 -13.93 -14.61 23.55
N LEU A 188 -14.75 -14.88 22.51
CA LEU A 188 -15.24 -16.22 22.19
C LEU A 188 -14.10 -17.15 21.75
N GLN A 189 -13.17 -16.66 20.92
CA GLN A 189 -12.01 -17.43 20.50
C GLN A 189 -11.13 -17.84 21.69
N ALA A 190 -10.86 -16.93 22.64
CA ALA A 190 -10.16 -17.25 23.87
C ALA A 190 -10.88 -18.32 24.72
N LYS A 191 -12.22 -18.32 24.75
CA LYS A 191 -13.01 -19.39 25.40
C LYS A 191 -12.87 -20.72 24.67
N LEU A 192 -12.91 -20.74 23.34
CA LEU A 192 -12.68 -21.95 22.54
C LEU A 192 -11.30 -22.53 22.80
N ASP A 193 -10.26 -21.70 22.85
CA ASP A 193 -8.89 -22.16 23.06
C ASP A 193 -8.65 -22.65 24.49
N ASN A 194 -9.29 -22.05 25.50
CA ASN A 194 -9.32 -22.59 26.86
C ASN A 194 -10.02 -23.97 26.92
N MET A 195 -11.20 -24.11 26.30
CA MET A 195 -11.91 -25.40 26.24
C MET A 195 -11.13 -26.47 25.47
N ARG A 196 -10.45 -26.10 24.38
CA ARG A 196 -9.52 -26.99 23.64
C ARG A 196 -8.35 -27.43 24.51
N GLY A 197 -7.80 -26.54 25.33
CA GLY A 197 -6.77 -26.84 26.32
C GLY A 197 -7.24 -27.85 27.37
N LEU A 198 -8.42 -27.63 27.95
CA LEU A 198 -9.04 -28.56 28.91
C LEU A 198 -9.33 -29.94 28.30
N LEU A 199 -9.85 -29.99 27.07
CA LEU A 199 -10.09 -31.25 26.35
C LEU A 199 -8.78 -32.00 26.07
N ARG A 200 -7.72 -31.30 25.64
CA ARG A 200 -6.40 -31.91 25.43
C ARG A 200 -5.82 -32.46 26.73
N ALA A 201 -5.95 -31.73 27.84
CA ALA A 201 -5.51 -32.20 29.14
C ALA A 201 -6.31 -33.46 29.57
N ALA A 202 -7.64 -33.43 29.48
CA ALA A 202 -8.49 -34.55 29.85
C ALA A 202 -8.23 -35.81 29.00
N LEU A 203 -7.96 -35.66 27.70
CA LEU A 203 -7.54 -36.77 26.83
C LEU A 203 -6.17 -37.33 27.26
N GLY A 204 -5.18 -36.46 27.53
CA GLY A 204 -3.87 -36.89 28.01
C GLY A 204 -3.89 -37.58 29.38
N TYR A 205 -4.86 -37.27 30.24
CA TYR A 205 -5.10 -37.98 31.51
C TYR A 205 -5.79 -39.35 31.34
N MET A 206 -6.29 -39.71 30.16
CA MET A 206 -6.85 -41.04 29.88
C MET A 206 -5.86 -41.99 29.19
N GLU A 207 -4.67 -41.51 28.83
CA GLU A 207 -3.60 -42.29 28.17
C GLU A 207 -2.45 -42.68 29.14
N ALA A 208 -2.62 -42.45 30.45
CA ALA A 208 -1.63 -42.70 31.51
C ALA A 208 -2.22 -43.53 32.66
#